data_AF-A0A966CZ20-F1
#
_entry.id   AF-A0A966CZ20-F1
#
_cell.length_a   1.000
_cell.length_b   1.000
_cell.length_c   1.000
_cell.angle_alpha   90.00
_cell.angle_beta   90.00
_cell.angle_gamma   90.00
#
_symmetry.space_group_name_H-M   'P 1'
#
loop_
_entity.id
_entity.type
_entity.pdbx_description
1 polymer ?
#
loop_
_entity_poly.entity_id
_entity_poly.type
_entity_poly.pdbx_seq_one_letter_code
_entity_poly.pdbx_strand_id
1 'polypeptide(L)'
;MILRNLIGRTMPALDTFLKGRTAGPLPIVLTRRDIFILPTRAGIWFGLLLLALLLISINYDNNLTYFMVFLLAGTAFLSTLATYRELSGLSLVGTKAEPVFAGNVATFRVLVRAGHRSRQALDLSFRGTATSRAALKPGSTAEVEIGITAPRRGWLRPGPVLVETRFPLGLFRAWSRPDPEAKVLVYPAPARDSLPLALLRTKTELGRDVPADEFQGLRRYRPGDPPSRIEWRALAREQGLTTRSFRSGSMIDGLILDLAVTPGRDLEERLSRLTRAVLDAHGSDLAFGLRLGPTFLDPARGKGHLNRALEALALHGQN
;
A
#
# COMPACT_ATOMS: atom_id res chain seq x y z
N MET A 1 -19.39 25.03 -15.94
CA MET A 1 -19.29 24.69 -14.50
C MET A 1 -20.66 24.35 -13.89
N ILE A 2 -21.76 24.82 -14.49
CA ILE A 2 -23.14 24.70 -13.99
C ILE A 2 -23.74 23.28 -14.19
N LEU A 3 -23.41 22.57 -15.27
CA LEU A 3 -23.95 21.21 -15.51
C LEU A 3 -23.46 20.14 -14.52
N ARG A 4 -22.31 20.34 -13.85
CA ARG A 4 -21.78 19.40 -12.85
C ARG A 4 -22.46 19.55 -11.49
N ASN A 5 -23.03 20.72 -11.20
CA ASN A 5 -23.70 21.02 -9.93
C ASN A 5 -25.20 20.72 -9.96
N LEU A 6 -25.86 20.75 -11.13
CA LEU A 6 -27.28 20.38 -11.22
C LEU A 6 -27.51 18.86 -11.18
N ILE A 7 -26.59 18.07 -11.72
CA ILE A 7 -26.77 16.60 -11.81
C ILE A 7 -26.41 15.89 -10.48
N GLY A 8 -25.63 16.52 -9.61
CA GLY A 8 -25.17 15.93 -8.35
C GLY A 8 -26.14 16.05 -7.16
N ARG A 9 -27.27 16.76 -7.31
CA ARG A 9 -28.14 17.10 -6.16
C ARG A 9 -29.50 16.41 -6.11
N THR A 10 -29.97 15.77 -7.18
CA THR A 10 -31.38 15.34 -7.24
C THR A 10 -31.65 13.85 -7.21
N MET A 11 -30.66 12.95 -7.34
CA MET A 11 -30.94 11.50 -7.30
C MET A 11 -29.76 10.66 -6.77
N PRO A 12 -29.78 10.20 -5.50
CA PRO A 12 -28.76 9.28 -4.98
C PRO A 12 -28.77 7.91 -5.71
N ALA A 13 -29.87 7.54 -6.36
CA ALA A 13 -29.98 6.32 -7.17
C ALA A 13 -29.15 6.40 -8.48
N LEU A 14 -29.06 7.58 -9.10
CA LEU A 14 -28.22 7.82 -10.29
C LEU A 14 -26.74 7.78 -9.94
N ASP A 15 -26.37 8.20 -8.72
CA ASP A 15 -24.99 8.15 -8.25
C ASP A 15 -24.54 6.69 -8.04
N THR A 16 -25.44 5.78 -7.67
CA THR A 16 -25.22 4.33 -7.60
C THR A 16 -25.20 3.66 -8.98
N PHE A 17 -26.05 4.11 -9.90
CA PHE A 17 -26.10 3.62 -11.29
C PHE A 17 -24.88 4.08 -12.13
N LEU A 18 -24.41 5.31 -11.90
CA LEU A 18 -23.15 5.87 -12.44
C LEU A 18 -21.91 5.43 -11.65
N LYS A 19 -22.09 4.72 -10.52
CA LYS A 19 -20.97 4.23 -9.71
C LYS A 19 -20.32 2.98 -10.28
N GLY A 20 -20.96 2.27 -11.23
CA GLY A 20 -20.32 1.29 -12.12
C GLY A 20 -19.23 0.47 -11.44
N ARG A 21 -19.52 -0.03 -10.23
CA ARG A 21 -18.50 -0.60 -9.35
C ARG A 21 -18.43 -2.08 -9.69
N THR A 22 -17.43 -2.44 -10.47
CA THR A 22 -17.05 -3.84 -10.64
C THR A 22 -16.13 -4.23 -9.50
N ALA A 23 -16.75 -4.65 -8.40
CA ALA A 23 -16.07 -5.35 -7.33
C ALA A 23 -15.99 -6.84 -7.67
N GLY A 24 -14.83 -7.44 -7.49
CA GLY A 24 -14.64 -8.86 -7.75
C GLY A 24 -13.19 -9.28 -7.54
N PRO A 25 -12.92 -10.60 -7.42
CA PRO A 25 -11.57 -11.10 -7.34
C PRO A 25 -10.79 -10.74 -8.61
N LEU A 26 -9.53 -10.37 -8.44
CA LEU A 26 -8.62 -10.18 -9.56
C LEU A 26 -8.41 -11.52 -10.30
N PRO A 27 -8.37 -11.53 -11.64
CA PRO A 27 -8.40 -10.37 -12.53
C PRO A 27 -9.83 -9.83 -12.81
N ILE A 28 -9.99 -8.50 -12.76
CA ILE A 28 -11.25 -7.83 -13.11
C ILE A 28 -11.21 -7.46 -14.59
N VAL A 29 -12.09 -8.05 -15.40
CA VAL A 29 -12.19 -7.77 -16.84
C VAL A 29 -13.29 -6.74 -17.08
N LEU A 30 -12.98 -5.66 -17.79
CA LEU A 30 -13.94 -4.62 -18.14
C LEU A 30 -14.84 -5.10 -19.28
N THR A 31 -16.11 -5.32 -18.97
CA THR A 31 -17.15 -5.72 -19.92
C THR A 31 -18.01 -4.53 -20.35
N ARG A 32 -18.94 -4.77 -21.29
CA ARG A 32 -19.86 -3.72 -21.77
C ARG A 32 -20.69 -3.07 -20.66
N ARG A 33 -21.01 -3.82 -19.59
CA ARG A 33 -21.84 -3.33 -18.47
C ARG A 33 -21.11 -2.34 -17.56
N ASP A 34 -19.79 -2.30 -17.67
CA ASP A 34 -18.92 -1.58 -16.74
C ASP A 34 -18.35 -0.30 -17.35
N ILE A 35 -18.63 -0.07 -18.65
CA ILE A 35 -18.09 1.02 -19.44
C ILE A 35 -19.20 2.00 -19.76
N PHE A 36 -19.00 3.24 -19.31
CA PHE A 36 -19.91 4.35 -19.58
C PHE A 36 -19.26 5.31 -20.56
N ILE A 37 -20.04 5.87 -21.50
CA ILE A 37 -19.57 6.82 -22.49
C ILE A 37 -20.47 8.05 -22.46
N LEU A 38 -19.86 9.22 -22.36
CA LEU A 38 -20.56 10.51 -22.46
C LEU A 38 -19.79 11.46 -23.38
N PRO A 39 -20.49 12.36 -24.09
CA PRO A 39 -19.84 13.43 -24.83
C PRO A 39 -19.08 14.36 -23.87
N THR A 40 -17.89 14.79 -24.28
CA THR A 40 -17.13 15.82 -23.56
C THR A 40 -17.69 17.21 -23.86
N ARG A 41 -17.14 18.25 -23.22
CA ARG A 41 -17.48 19.63 -23.58
C ARG A 41 -17.19 19.93 -25.06
N ALA A 42 -16.07 19.42 -25.58
CA ALA A 42 -15.73 19.53 -26.99
C ALA A 42 -16.72 18.75 -27.87
N GLY A 43 -17.12 17.55 -27.46
CA GLY A 43 -18.16 16.76 -28.14
C GLY A 43 -19.51 17.49 -28.21
N ILE A 44 -19.92 18.16 -27.13
CA ILE A 44 -21.16 18.96 -27.11
C ILE A 44 -21.07 20.14 -28.07
N TRP A 45 -19.97 20.92 -28.04
CA TRP A 45 -19.78 22.03 -28.97
C TRP A 45 -19.71 21.57 -30.43
N PHE A 46 -19.05 20.44 -30.68
CA PHE A 46 -19.01 19.82 -32.00
C PHE A 46 -20.41 19.41 -32.47
N GLY A 47 -21.22 18.81 -31.60
CA GLY A 47 -22.61 18.48 -31.91
C GLY A 47 -23.47 19.72 -32.22
N LEU A 48 -23.30 20.80 -31.45
CA LEU A 48 -23.99 22.07 -31.70
C LEU A 48 -23.55 22.70 -33.03
N LEU A 49 -22.26 22.64 -33.35
CA LEU A 49 -21.73 23.11 -34.63
C LEU A 49 -22.31 22.31 -35.80
N LEU A 50 -22.37 20.97 -35.69
CA LEU A 50 -22.99 20.13 -36.71
C LEU A 50 -24.48 20.45 -36.89
N LEU A 51 -25.21 20.72 -35.80
CA LEU A 51 -26.60 21.12 -35.86
C LEU A 51 -26.76 22.47 -36.56
N ALA A 52 -25.92 23.45 -36.24
CA ALA A 52 -25.94 24.76 -36.90
C ALA A 52 -25.62 24.65 -38.39
N LEU A 53 -24.60 23.88 -38.76
CA LEU A 53 -24.26 23.62 -40.16
C LEU A 53 -25.39 22.89 -40.88
N LEU A 54 -26.08 21.95 -40.23
CA LEU A 54 -27.24 21.28 -40.81
C LEU A 54 -28.38 22.25 -41.09
N LEU A 55 -28.68 23.17 -40.16
CA LEU A 55 -29.71 24.20 -40.35
C LEU A 55 -29.34 25.16 -41.48
N ILE A 56 -28.06 25.53 -41.61
CA ILE A 56 -27.55 26.32 -42.74
C ILE A 56 -27.74 25.56 -44.04
N SER A 57 -27.35 24.27 -44.11
CA SER A 57 -27.54 23.45 -45.30
C SER A 57 -29.01 23.36 -45.72
N ILE A 58 -29.93 23.24 -44.76
CA ILE A 58 -31.38 23.22 -45.00
C ILE A 58 -31.89 24.56 -45.53
N ASN A 59 -31.40 25.66 -44.96
CA ASN A 59 -31.85 26.99 -45.37
C ASN A 59 -31.36 27.37 -46.78
N TYR A 60 -30.14 26.98 -47.14
CA TYR A 60 -29.50 27.36 -48.41
C TYR A 60 -29.51 26.27 -49.48
N ASP A 61 -30.11 25.11 -49.20
CA ASP A 61 -30.16 23.93 -50.08
C ASP A 61 -28.77 23.51 -50.63
N ASN A 62 -27.74 23.61 -49.79
CA ASN A 62 -26.35 23.37 -50.20
C ASN A 62 -25.94 21.90 -50.00
N ASN A 63 -25.93 21.13 -51.10
CA ASN A 63 -25.53 19.72 -51.14
C ASN A 63 -24.13 19.43 -50.58
N LEU A 64 -23.16 20.33 -50.78
CA LEU A 64 -21.80 20.14 -50.28
C LEU A 64 -21.75 20.22 -48.75
N THR A 65 -22.50 21.16 -48.17
CA THR A 65 -22.56 21.33 -46.71
C THR A 65 -23.24 20.13 -46.04
N TYR A 66 -24.28 19.55 -46.67
CA TYR A 66 -24.86 18.28 -46.22
C TYR A 66 -23.82 17.15 -46.19
N PHE A 67 -23.06 16.97 -47.28
CA PHE A 67 -22.02 15.94 -47.35
C PHE A 67 -20.99 16.11 -46.22
N MET A 68 -20.53 17.32 -45.95
CA MET A 68 -19.60 17.62 -44.86
C MET A 68 -20.19 17.32 -43.47
N VAL A 69 -21.44 17.72 -43.21
CA VAL A 69 -22.11 17.44 -41.93
C VAL A 69 -22.22 15.93 -41.69
N PHE A 70 -22.67 15.16 -42.69
CA PHE A 70 -22.80 13.71 -42.55
C PHE A 70 -21.44 13.00 -42.44
N LEU A 71 -20.42 13.47 -43.16
CA LEU A 71 -19.06 12.95 -43.03
C LEU A 71 -18.51 13.17 -41.62
N LEU A 72 -18.65 14.38 -41.08
CA LEU A 72 -18.21 14.74 -39.74
C LEU A 72 -19.02 14.01 -38.64
N ALA A 73 -20.33 13.85 -38.83
CA ALA A 73 -21.16 13.04 -37.95
C ALA A 73 -20.72 11.56 -37.97
N GLY A 74 -20.41 11.01 -39.14
CA GLY A 74 -19.89 9.65 -39.31
C GLY A 74 -18.55 9.44 -38.61
N THR A 75 -17.63 10.41 -38.70
CA THR A 75 -16.34 10.33 -37.99
C THR A 75 -16.53 10.42 -36.47
N ALA A 76 -17.45 11.25 -35.97
CA ALA A 76 -17.78 11.28 -34.54
C ALA A 76 -18.43 9.97 -34.06
N PHE A 77 -19.28 9.35 -34.88
CA PHE A 77 -19.86 8.04 -34.58
C PHE A 77 -18.78 6.95 -34.50
N LEU A 78 -17.86 6.91 -35.47
CA LEU A 78 -16.70 6.00 -35.43
C LEU A 78 -15.79 6.27 -34.23
N SER A 79 -15.61 7.55 -33.87
CA SER A 79 -14.86 7.95 -32.68
C SER A 79 -15.47 7.37 -31.40
N THR A 80 -16.80 7.39 -31.26
CA THR A 80 -17.52 6.77 -30.13
C THR A 80 -17.16 5.28 -29.99
N LEU A 81 -17.20 4.53 -31.11
CA LEU A 81 -16.86 3.11 -31.12
C LEU A 81 -15.38 2.86 -30.81
N ALA A 82 -14.48 3.71 -31.32
CA ALA A 82 -13.06 3.64 -31.02
C ALA A 82 -12.80 3.90 -29.52
N THR A 83 -13.43 4.91 -28.92
CA THR A 83 -13.33 5.20 -27.49
C THR A 83 -13.86 4.05 -26.63
N TYR A 84 -14.99 3.42 -27.01
CA TYR A 84 -15.48 2.20 -26.34
C TYR A 84 -14.44 1.07 -26.40
N ARG A 85 -13.85 0.86 -27.58
CA ARG A 85 -12.91 -0.23 -27.82
C ARG A 85 -11.65 -0.10 -26.97
N GLU A 86 -11.18 1.10 -26.65
CA GLU A 86 -10.02 1.32 -25.77
C GLU A 86 -10.20 0.70 -24.37
N LEU A 87 -11.40 0.75 -23.79
CA LEU A 87 -11.66 0.15 -22.47
C LEU A 87 -12.18 -1.29 -22.54
N SER A 88 -12.93 -1.64 -23.59
CA SER A 88 -13.55 -2.97 -23.71
C SER A 88 -12.51 -4.08 -23.77
N GLY A 89 -12.60 -5.03 -22.83
CA GLY A 89 -11.68 -6.17 -22.73
C GLY A 89 -10.30 -5.79 -22.18
N LEU A 90 -10.19 -4.66 -21.49
CA LEU A 90 -9.06 -4.36 -20.61
C LEU A 90 -9.25 -5.14 -19.31
N SER A 91 -8.17 -5.66 -18.71
CA SER A 91 -8.25 -6.32 -17.41
C SER A 91 -7.28 -5.73 -16.40
N LEU A 92 -7.73 -5.60 -15.17
CA LEU A 92 -6.87 -5.33 -14.02
C LEU A 92 -6.45 -6.68 -13.45
N VAL A 93 -5.15 -6.96 -13.47
CA VAL A 93 -4.60 -8.28 -13.11
C VAL A 93 -4.06 -8.30 -11.68
N GLY A 94 -3.64 -7.14 -11.17
CA GLY A 94 -3.04 -7.05 -9.85
C GLY A 94 -2.91 -5.62 -9.37
N THR A 95 -2.81 -5.47 -8.06
CA THR A 95 -2.38 -4.23 -7.41
C THR A 95 -1.35 -4.56 -6.35
N LYS A 96 -0.20 -3.90 -6.41
CA LYS A 96 0.85 -4.02 -5.39
C LYS A 96 1.12 -2.66 -4.80
N ALA A 97 1.38 -2.61 -3.51
CA ALA A 97 1.81 -1.40 -2.83
C ALA A 97 2.76 -1.79 -1.70
N GLU A 98 3.86 -1.07 -1.58
CA GLU A 98 4.80 -1.27 -0.48
C GLU A 98 4.35 -0.45 0.73
N PRO A 99 4.48 -0.98 1.95
CA PRO A 99 4.17 -0.24 3.17
C PRO A 99 5.00 1.05 3.27
N VAL A 100 4.35 2.14 3.72
CA VAL A 100 4.99 3.46 3.89
C VAL A 100 4.74 4.02 5.27
N PHE A 101 5.56 4.97 5.70
CA PHE A 101 5.30 5.71 6.94
C PHE A 101 4.21 6.76 6.76
N ALA A 102 3.45 7.04 7.82
CA ALA A 102 2.46 8.09 7.82
C ALA A 102 3.10 9.45 7.49
N GLY A 103 2.41 10.26 6.70
CA GLY A 103 2.93 11.50 6.12
C GLY A 103 3.57 11.32 4.74
N ASN A 104 3.96 10.10 4.35
CA ASN A 104 4.54 9.84 3.03
C ASN A 104 3.47 9.50 1.98
N VAL A 105 3.89 9.44 0.72
CA VAL A 105 3.05 9.00 -0.40
C VAL A 105 3.19 7.49 -0.57
N ALA A 106 2.08 6.77 -0.48
CA ALA A 106 2.01 5.35 -0.82
C ALA A 106 1.85 5.21 -2.34
N THR A 107 2.74 4.45 -2.98
CA THR A 107 2.67 4.19 -4.42
C THR A 107 1.98 2.85 -4.68
N PHE A 108 0.81 2.91 -5.30
CA PHE A 108 0.10 1.73 -5.78
C PHE A 108 0.49 1.44 -7.22
N ARG A 109 1.07 0.27 -7.45
CA ARG A 109 1.37 -0.27 -8.76
C ARG A 109 0.20 -1.12 -9.25
N VAL A 110 -0.56 -0.58 -10.20
CA VAL A 110 -1.72 -1.24 -10.81
C VAL A 110 -1.28 -1.94 -12.09
N LEU A 111 -1.43 -3.26 -12.12
CA LEU A 111 -1.11 -4.09 -13.28
C LEU A 111 -2.32 -4.19 -14.19
N VAL A 112 -2.20 -3.61 -15.38
CA VAL A 112 -3.26 -3.57 -16.39
C VAL A 112 -2.82 -4.38 -17.59
N ARG A 113 -3.71 -5.24 -18.11
CA ARG A 113 -3.43 -6.07 -19.28
C ARG A 113 -4.39 -5.72 -20.41
N ALA A 114 -3.83 -5.59 -21.61
CA ALA A 114 -4.59 -5.46 -22.83
C ALA A 114 -4.96 -6.85 -23.37
N GLY A 115 -6.19 -7.00 -23.87
CA GLY A 115 -6.58 -8.14 -24.71
C GLY A 115 -5.92 -8.05 -26.10
N HIS A 116 -6.63 -8.48 -27.15
CA HIS A 116 -6.10 -8.52 -28.53
C HIS A 116 -5.97 -7.15 -29.23
N ARG A 117 -6.29 -6.04 -28.56
CA ARG A 117 -6.25 -4.70 -29.15
C ARG A 117 -5.19 -3.84 -28.48
N SER A 118 -4.58 -2.95 -29.28
CA SER A 118 -3.72 -1.90 -28.75
C SER A 118 -4.55 -0.91 -27.95
N ARG A 119 -3.95 -0.33 -26.91
CA ARG A 119 -4.52 0.72 -26.05
C ARG A 119 -3.62 1.93 -26.17
N GLN A 120 -4.12 3.02 -26.74
CA GLN A 120 -3.26 4.17 -27.04
C GLN A 120 -3.18 5.16 -25.89
N ALA A 121 -4.30 5.39 -25.20
CA ALA A 121 -4.33 6.36 -24.11
C ALA A 121 -5.33 5.92 -23.04
N LEU A 122 -4.78 5.39 -21.96
CA LEU A 122 -5.51 5.08 -20.73
C LEU A 122 -5.06 6.04 -19.64
N ASP A 123 -6.01 6.66 -18.99
CA ASP A 123 -5.82 7.48 -17.80
C ASP A 123 -6.30 6.69 -16.58
N LEU A 124 -5.41 6.44 -15.63
CA LEU A 124 -5.71 5.74 -14.38
C LEU A 124 -5.52 6.65 -13.18
N SER A 125 -6.45 6.60 -12.23
CA SER A 125 -6.35 7.39 -11.00
C SER A 125 -7.15 6.77 -9.86
N PHE A 126 -6.76 7.07 -8.63
CA PHE A 126 -7.63 6.90 -7.47
C PHE A 126 -8.36 8.21 -7.16
N ARG A 127 -9.34 8.15 -6.27
CA ARG A 127 -10.10 9.34 -5.87
C ARG A 127 -9.16 10.37 -5.23
N GLY A 128 -9.06 11.53 -5.87
CA GLY A 128 -8.27 12.66 -5.34
C GLY A 128 -6.77 12.58 -5.62
N THR A 129 -6.31 11.65 -6.48
CA THR A 129 -4.91 11.56 -6.88
C THR A 129 -4.67 12.17 -8.26
N ALA A 130 -3.40 12.38 -8.59
CA ALA A 130 -3.00 12.66 -9.97
C ALA A 130 -3.34 11.48 -10.89
N THR A 131 -3.51 11.79 -12.17
CA THR A 131 -3.78 10.80 -13.22
C THR A 131 -2.47 10.29 -13.81
N SER A 132 -2.33 8.97 -13.89
CA SER A 132 -1.23 8.28 -14.52
C SER A 132 -1.65 7.75 -15.88
N ARG A 133 -0.81 7.97 -16.90
CA ARG A 133 -1.10 7.57 -18.28
C ARG A 133 -0.42 6.28 -18.65
N ALA A 134 -1.11 5.46 -19.42
CA ALA A 134 -0.56 4.22 -19.97
C ALA A 134 -1.00 3.98 -21.41
N ALA A 135 -0.10 3.39 -22.18
CA ALA A 135 -0.37 2.84 -23.51
C ALA A 135 0.12 1.39 -23.53
N LEU A 136 -0.67 0.49 -24.11
CA LEU A 136 -0.40 -0.94 -24.10
C LEU A 136 -0.46 -1.49 -25.51
N LYS A 137 0.53 -2.31 -25.87
CA LYS A 137 0.47 -3.14 -27.08
C LYS A 137 -0.53 -4.29 -26.88
N PRO A 138 -1.08 -4.88 -27.96
CA PRO A 138 -1.92 -6.07 -27.87
C PRO A 138 -1.26 -7.18 -27.03
N GLY A 139 -2.01 -7.77 -26.09
CA GLY A 139 -1.55 -8.86 -25.23
C GLY A 139 -0.52 -8.47 -24.15
N SER A 140 -0.05 -7.22 -24.12
CA SER A 140 0.94 -6.76 -23.15
C SER A 140 0.30 -6.41 -21.80
N THR A 141 1.13 -6.44 -20.76
CA THR A 141 0.77 -5.98 -19.42
C THR A 141 1.64 -4.77 -19.09
N ALA A 142 1.03 -3.70 -18.58
CA ALA A 142 1.72 -2.51 -18.11
C ALA A 142 1.48 -2.33 -16.62
N GLU A 143 2.51 -1.84 -15.94
CA GLU A 143 2.45 -1.45 -14.54
C GLU A 143 2.30 0.06 -14.45
N VAL A 144 1.24 0.53 -13.80
CA VAL A 144 0.91 1.94 -13.68
C VAL A 144 1.00 2.35 -12.22
N GLU A 145 1.89 3.28 -11.92
CA GLU A 145 2.11 3.78 -10.56
C GLU A 145 1.17 4.95 -10.27
N ILE A 146 0.44 4.88 -9.15
CA ILE A 146 -0.46 5.93 -8.68
C ILE A 146 -0.13 6.24 -7.23
N GLY A 147 0.31 7.48 -6.96
CA GLY A 147 0.64 7.94 -5.61
C GLY A 147 -0.59 8.44 -4.86
N ILE A 148 -0.74 8.02 -3.61
CA ILE A 148 -1.74 8.52 -2.67
C ILE A 148 -1.08 8.93 -1.34
N THR A 149 -1.39 10.13 -0.85
CA THR A 149 -0.87 10.59 0.45
C THR A 149 -1.48 9.76 1.58
N ALA A 150 -0.63 9.26 2.48
CA ALA A 150 -1.03 8.43 3.61
C ALA A 150 -0.94 9.23 4.93
N PRO A 151 -1.98 10.00 5.32
CA PRO A 151 -1.87 10.95 6.44
C PRO A 151 -1.84 10.28 7.82
N ARG A 152 -2.34 9.04 7.96
CA ARG A 152 -2.46 8.33 9.23
C ARG A 152 -1.99 6.88 9.08
N ARG A 153 -1.51 6.29 10.19
CA ARG A 153 -1.14 4.87 10.23
C ARG A 153 -2.36 3.96 10.03
N GLY A 154 -2.10 2.69 9.74
CA GLY A 154 -3.11 1.64 9.60
C GLY A 154 -3.34 1.21 8.17
N TRP A 155 -4.46 0.53 7.92
CA TRP A 155 -4.82 0.08 6.57
C TRP A 155 -5.34 1.22 5.72
N LEU A 156 -4.57 1.62 4.71
CA LEU A 156 -5.01 2.57 3.69
C LEU A 156 -5.64 1.82 2.51
N ARG A 157 -6.91 2.12 2.24
CA ARG A 157 -7.67 1.60 1.09
C ARG A 157 -7.98 2.75 0.14
N PRO A 158 -7.38 2.82 -1.06
CA PRO A 158 -7.61 3.91 -2.00
C PRO A 158 -8.98 3.82 -2.69
N GLY A 159 -9.66 2.68 -2.59
CA GLY A 159 -10.96 2.42 -3.23
C GLY A 159 -10.83 2.04 -4.71
N PRO A 160 -11.89 2.22 -5.52
CA PRO A 160 -11.88 1.81 -6.91
C PRO A 160 -10.92 2.65 -7.76
N VAL A 161 -10.27 1.99 -8.72
CA VAL A 161 -9.42 2.63 -9.72
C VAL A 161 -10.33 3.22 -10.80
N LEU A 162 -10.27 4.53 -11.03
CA LEU A 162 -10.90 5.14 -12.19
C LEU A 162 -10.00 4.89 -13.41
N VAL A 163 -10.52 4.16 -14.39
CA VAL A 163 -9.90 3.97 -15.71
C VAL A 163 -10.71 4.75 -16.73
N GLU A 164 -10.13 5.74 -17.38
CA GLU A 164 -10.80 6.55 -18.39
C GLU A 164 -9.98 6.72 -19.67
N THR A 165 -10.64 7.11 -20.74
CA THR A 165 -10.01 7.49 -22.01
C THR A 165 -10.87 8.49 -22.75
N ARG A 166 -10.20 9.35 -23.52
CA ARG A 166 -10.82 10.30 -24.46
C ARG A 166 -10.31 10.11 -25.89
N PHE A 167 -9.51 9.07 -26.12
CA PHE A 167 -8.98 8.76 -27.43
C PHE A 167 -10.11 8.25 -28.34
N PRO A 168 -10.09 8.54 -29.66
CA PRO A 168 -9.06 9.29 -30.40
C PRO A 168 -9.24 10.82 -30.43
N LEU A 169 -10.46 11.31 -30.64
CA LEU A 169 -10.70 12.72 -30.99
C LEU A 169 -10.99 13.64 -29.79
N GLY A 170 -11.12 13.09 -28.58
CA GLY A 170 -11.51 13.88 -27.41
C GLY A 170 -12.98 14.27 -27.36
N LEU A 171 -13.80 13.86 -28.34
CA LEU A 171 -15.24 14.16 -28.40
C LEU A 171 -16.05 13.39 -27.36
N PHE A 172 -15.60 12.18 -27.02
CA PHE A 172 -16.26 11.30 -26.06
C PHE A 172 -15.29 10.93 -24.94
N ARG A 173 -15.83 10.73 -23.73
CA ARG A 173 -15.10 10.19 -22.59
C ARG A 173 -15.72 8.86 -22.24
N ALA A 174 -14.93 7.79 -22.30
CA ALA A 174 -15.30 6.51 -21.74
C ALA A 174 -14.62 6.32 -20.39
N TRP A 175 -15.32 5.73 -19.41
CA TRP A 175 -14.71 5.40 -18.12
C TRP A 175 -15.32 4.14 -17.49
N SER A 176 -14.54 3.53 -16.59
CA SER A 176 -14.94 2.42 -15.72
C SER A 176 -14.30 2.57 -14.34
N ARG A 177 -14.86 1.92 -13.31
CA ARG A 177 -14.38 1.97 -11.93
C ARG A 177 -14.23 0.58 -11.30
N PRO A 178 -13.30 -0.25 -11.79
CA PRO A 178 -12.98 -1.52 -11.15
C PRO A 178 -12.45 -1.32 -9.73
N ASP A 179 -12.87 -2.19 -8.81
CA ASP A 179 -12.44 -2.18 -7.42
C ASP A 179 -11.61 -3.43 -7.10
N PRO A 180 -10.27 -3.34 -7.16
CA PRO A 180 -9.38 -4.47 -6.86
C PRO A 180 -9.23 -4.74 -5.35
N GLU A 181 -9.99 -4.05 -4.49
CA GLU A 181 -9.87 -4.11 -3.03
C GLU A 181 -8.45 -3.89 -2.51
N ALA A 182 -7.69 -3.03 -3.22
CA ALA A 182 -6.31 -2.75 -2.89
C ALA A 182 -6.19 -2.18 -1.47
N LYS A 183 -5.18 -2.64 -0.74
CA LYS A 183 -4.85 -2.16 0.60
C LYS A 183 -3.34 -2.09 0.77
N VAL A 184 -2.88 -1.09 1.50
CA VAL A 184 -1.48 -0.97 1.92
C VAL A 184 -1.44 -0.66 3.40
N LEU A 185 -0.43 -1.18 4.08
CA LEU A 185 -0.20 -0.89 5.49
C LEU A 185 0.63 0.38 5.62
N VAL A 186 0.17 1.32 6.43
CA VAL A 186 0.86 2.57 6.72
C VAL A 186 1.41 2.49 8.15
N TYR A 187 2.73 2.56 8.29
CA TYR A 187 3.41 2.56 9.57
C TYR A 187 3.28 3.93 10.27
N PRO A 188 3.35 4.00 11.61
CA PRO A 188 3.42 5.29 12.30
C PRO A 188 4.64 6.10 11.83
N ALA A 189 4.53 7.42 11.69
CA ALA A 189 5.66 8.24 11.32
C ALA A 189 6.76 8.17 12.40
N PRO A 190 8.04 7.90 12.07
CA PRO A 190 9.10 7.90 13.07
C PRO A 190 9.30 9.30 13.66
N ALA A 191 9.53 9.37 14.97
CA ALA A 191 9.84 10.63 15.63
C ALA A 191 11.13 11.23 15.05
N ARG A 192 11.21 12.57 15.02
CA ARG A 192 12.42 13.28 14.56
C ARG A 192 13.57 13.11 15.55
N ASP A 193 13.25 13.16 16.83
CA ASP A 193 14.22 13.02 17.91
C ASP A 193 14.45 11.54 18.23
N SER A 194 15.72 11.13 18.30
CA SER A 194 16.09 9.82 18.80
C SER A 194 16.09 9.83 20.33
N LEU A 195 15.46 8.83 20.92
CA LEU A 195 15.57 8.56 22.35
C LEU A 195 16.72 7.59 22.58
N PRO A 196 17.57 7.82 23.60
CA PRO A 196 18.54 6.82 24.02
C PRO A 196 17.84 5.48 24.28
N LEU A 197 18.24 4.43 23.56
CA LEU A 197 17.62 3.10 23.68
C LEU A 197 17.64 2.58 25.12
N ALA A 198 18.62 3.00 25.92
CA ALA A 198 18.72 2.70 27.35
C ALA A 198 17.51 3.20 28.17
N LEU A 199 16.87 4.30 27.78
CA LEU A 199 15.67 4.82 28.46
C LEU A 199 14.42 4.01 28.12
N LEU A 200 14.43 3.29 27.01
CA LEU A 200 13.34 2.43 26.55
C LEU A 200 13.54 0.97 26.96
N ARG A 201 14.72 0.63 27.51
CA ARG A 201 15.00 -0.68 28.10
C ARG A 201 14.12 -0.87 29.32
N THR A 202 13.16 -1.77 29.20
CA THR A 202 12.72 -2.49 30.39
C THR A 202 13.73 -3.61 30.62
N LYS A 203 14.46 -3.59 31.74
CA LYS A 203 15.09 -4.82 32.24
C LYS A 203 13.94 -5.75 32.58
N THR A 204 13.56 -6.62 31.67
CA THR A 204 12.73 -7.74 32.05
C THR A 204 13.55 -8.61 32.99
N GLU A 205 12.93 -8.93 34.12
CA GLU A 205 13.14 -10.17 34.87
C GLU A 205 12.75 -11.41 34.02
N LEU A 206 13.09 -11.39 32.72
CA LEU A 206 13.21 -12.56 31.85
C LEU A 206 14.62 -13.17 31.98
N GLY A 207 15.39 -12.74 32.98
CA GLY A 207 15.94 -13.70 33.92
C GLY A 207 14.79 -14.42 34.62
N ARG A 208 14.03 -15.24 33.87
CA ARG A 208 13.46 -16.43 34.48
C ARG A 208 14.66 -17.07 35.15
N ASP A 209 14.55 -17.31 36.44
CA ASP A 209 15.46 -18.08 37.28
C ASP A 209 15.50 -19.54 36.74
N VAL A 210 15.83 -19.68 35.46
CA VAL A 210 16.33 -20.89 34.86
C VAL A 210 17.77 -20.86 35.34
N PRO A 211 18.18 -21.77 36.22
CA PRO A 211 19.59 -21.92 36.51
C PRO A 211 20.27 -22.08 35.16
N ALA A 212 21.13 -21.13 34.80
CA ALA A 212 21.89 -21.12 33.56
C ALA A 212 23.01 -22.16 33.64
N ASP A 213 22.69 -23.37 34.09
CA ASP A 213 23.62 -24.38 34.51
C ASP A 213 23.13 -25.74 33.99
N GLU A 214 23.03 -25.89 32.67
CA GLU A 214 23.07 -27.23 32.07
C GLU A 214 24.49 -27.77 32.27
N PHE A 215 24.65 -28.61 33.29
CA PHE A 215 25.91 -29.22 33.71
C PHE A 215 26.54 -29.97 32.52
N GLN A 216 27.58 -29.40 31.90
CA GLN A 216 28.28 -30.02 30.77
C GLN A 216 29.41 -30.98 31.19
N GLY A 217 29.66 -31.12 32.50
CA GLY A 217 30.68 -32.00 33.06
C GLY A 217 31.73 -31.30 33.92
N LEU A 218 32.60 -32.09 34.53
CA LEU A 218 33.70 -31.60 35.36
C LEU A 218 34.93 -31.31 34.49
N ARG A 219 35.51 -30.11 34.63
CA ARG A 219 36.76 -29.72 33.97
C ARG A 219 37.86 -29.59 35.02
N ARG A 220 39.12 -29.94 34.71
CA ARG A 220 40.25 -29.66 35.62
C ARG A 220 40.36 -28.17 35.94
N TYR A 221 40.49 -27.87 37.22
CA TYR A 221 40.63 -26.53 37.78
C TYR A 221 41.79 -25.78 37.15
N ARG A 222 41.56 -24.50 36.81
CA ARG A 222 42.61 -23.58 36.40
C ARG A 222 42.73 -22.44 37.41
N PRO A 223 43.95 -21.95 37.68
CA PRO A 223 44.15 -20.77 38.52
C PRO A 223 43.37 -19.58 37.93
N GLY A 224 42.37 -19.08 38.65
CA GLY A 224 41.46 -18.02 38.20
C GLY A 224 39.97 -18.38 38.31
N ASP A 225 39.62 -19.65 38.49
CA ASP A 225 38.23 -20.07 38.71
C ASP A 225 37.73 -19.69 40.13
N PRO A 226 36.48 -19.21 40.28
CA PRO A 226 35.95 -18.82 41.59
C PRO A 226 35.81 -20.02 42.53
N PRO A 227 36.20 -19.89 43.82
CA PRO A 227 36.27 -21.01 44.76
C PRO A 227 34.92 -21.64 45.10
N SER A 228 33.81 -20.96 44.82
CA SER A 228 32.44 -21.47 45.00
C SER A 228 32.04 -22.57 44.01
N ARG A 229 32.82 -22.80 42.95
CA ARG A 229 32.53 -23.79 41.89
C ARG A 229 33.42 -25.06 41.96
N ILE A 230 34.21 -25.20 43.02
CA ILE A 230 35.08 -26.35 43.26
C ILE A 230 34.25 -27.51 43.81
N GLU A 231 34.31 -28.66 43.16
CA GLU A 231 33.70 -29.91 43.60
C GLU A 231 34.58 -30.57 44.67
N TRP A 232 34.42 -30.16 45.93
CA TRP A 232 35.20 -30.70 47.06
C TRP A 232 35.06 -32.22 47.23
N ARG A 233 33.97 -32.82 46.74
CA ARG A 233 33.76 -34.29 46.75
C ARG A 233 34.64 -35.04 45.74
N ALA A 234 35.04 -34.41 44.64
CA ALA A 234 35.97 -34.99 43.67
C ALA A 234 37.43 -34.95 44.18
N LEU A 235 37.77 -33.95 45.01
CA LEU A 235 39.07 -33.84 45.67
C LEU A 235 39.33 -34.98 46.67
N ALA A 236 38.30 -35.43 47.38
CA ALA A 236 38.40 -36.50 48.38
C ALA A 236 38.61 -37.91 47.78
N ARG A 237 38.54 -38.05 46.45
CA ARG A 237 38.71 -39.33 45.72
C ARG A 237 39.99 -39.40 44.87
N GLU A 238 40.97 -38.53 45.15
CA GLU A 238 42.28 -38.45 44.44
C GLU A 238 42.21 -38.11 42.93
N GLN A 239 41.06 -37.63 42.42
CA GLN A 239 40.88 -37.35 40.97
C GLN A 239 41.31 -35.94 40.53
N GLY A 240 41.94 -35.16 41.43
CA GLY A 240 42.43 -33.79 41.16
C GLY A 240 41.32 -32.71 41.18
N LEU A 241 41.71 -31.46 41.41
CA LEU A 241 40.75 -30.34 41.46
C LEU A 241 39.98 -30.23 40.14
N THR A 242 38.66 -30.34 40.23
CA THR A 242 37.74 -30.21 39.11
C THR A 242 36.72 -29.11 39.42
N THR A 243 36.51 -28.20 38.46
CA THR A 243 35.53 -27.12 38.51
C THR A 243 34.36 -27.42 37.59
N ARG A 244 33.16 -27.07 38.06
CA ARG A 244 31.94 -27.13 37.24
C ARG A 244 32.02 -26.05 36.16
N SER A 245 32.07 -26.45 34.89
CA SER A 245 32.02 -25.51 33.76
C SER A 245 30.59 -25.35 33.27
N PHE A 246 30.10 -24.12 33.27
CA PHE A 246 28.80 -23.76 32.72
C PHE A 246 29.00 -23.05 31.38
N ARG A 247 28.21 -23.42 30.37
CA ARG A 247 28.03 -22.55 29.19
C ARG A 247 27.00 -21.51 29.58
N SER A 248 27.35 -20.22 29.53
CA SER A 248 26.31 -19.21 29.31
C SER A 248 25.65 -19.54 27.98
N GLY A 249 24.44 -20.11 28.03
CA GLY A 249 23.55 -20.14 26.87
C GLY A 249 23.52 -18.73 26.30
N SER A 250 23.68 -18.60 24.99
CA SER A 250 23.75 -17.34 24.25
C SER A 250 22.51 -16.49 24.54
N MET A 251 22.54 -15.75 25.64
CA MET A 251 21.57 -14.74 25.99
C MET A 251 21.79 -13.65 24.96
N ILE A 252 20.96 -13.64 23.93
CA ILE A 252 20.83 -12.47 23.08
C ILE A 252 20.45 -11.36 24.06
N ASP A 253 21.36 -10.43 24.30
CA ASP A 253 21.12 -9.25 25.15
C ASP A 253 20.10 -8.37 24.44
N GLY A 254 18.83 -8.78 24.53
CA GLY A 254 17.72 -8.31 23.74
C GLY A 254 17.13 -7.06 24.36
N LEU A 255 17.16 -5.96 23.63
CA LEU A 255 16.52 -4.70 24.00
C LEU A 255 14.99 -4.85 23.92
N ILE A 256 14.26 -4.87 25.04
CA ILE A 256 12.80 -4.83 24.98
C ILE A 256 12.33 -3.38 24.96
N LEU A 257 11.69 -2.99 23.86
CA LEU A 257 11.05 -1.69 23.67
C LEU A 257 9.58 -1.79 24.10
N ASP A 258 9.21 -1.03 25.13
CA ASP A 258 7.88 -1.09 25.73
C ASP A 258 7.08 0.21 25.59
N LEU A 259 5.83 0.09 25.12
CA LEU A 259 4.90 1.21 24.99
C LEU A 259 4.53 1.84 26.33
N ALA A 260 4.46 1.06 27.40
CA ALA A 260 4.07 1.57 28.72
C ALA A 260 5.11 2.54 29.30
N VAL A 261 6.39 2.28 29.04
CA VAL A 261 7.53 3.07 29.54
C VAL A 261 7.89 4.22 28.58
N THR A 262 7.43 4.18 27.33
CA THR A 262 7.77 5.19 26.34
C THR A 262 7.16 6.55 26.70
N PRO A 263 7.97 7.61 26.87
CA PRO A 263 7.46 8.93 27.17
C PRO A 263 6.71 9.50 25.96
N GLY A 264 5.57 10.14 26.19
CA GLY A 264 4.80 10.81 25.15
C GLY A 264 3.44 11.25 25.69
N ARG A 265 2.93 12.38 25.16
CA ARG A 265 1.65 12.96 25.60
C ARG A 265 0.47 12.10 25.16
N ASP A 266 0.50 11.69 23.89
CA ASP A 266 -0.55 10.89 23.27
C ASP A 266 0.00 9.55 22.77
N LEU A 267 -0.91 8.60 22.51
CA LEU A 267 -0.58 7.29 21.95
C LEU A 267 0.21 7.41 20.63
N GLU A 268 -0.19 8.34 19.76
CA GLU A 268 0.49 8.63 18.49
C GLU A 268 1.97 9.00 18.68
N GLU A 269 2.26 9.84 19.66
CA GLU A 269 3.61 10.31 19.95
C GLU A 269 4.48 9.18 20.50
N ARG A 270 3.91 8.34 21.38
CA ARG A 270 4.60 7.15 21.90
C ARG A 270 4.90 6.13 20.80
N LEU A 271 3.94 5.88 19.91
CA LEU A 271 4.14 4.99 18.77
C LEU A 271 5.19 5.54 17.80
N SER A 272 5.18 6.84 17.52
CA SER A 272 6.17 7.52 16.69
C SER A 272 7.61 7.36 17.25
N ARG A 273 7.76 7.52 18.56
CA ARG A 273 9.03 7.33 19.28
C ARG A 273 9.48 5.87 19.29
N LEU A 274 8.56 4.92 19.49
CA LEU A 274 8.86 3.49 19.37
C LEU A 274 9.26 3.10 17.96
N THR A 275 8.57 3.60 16.94
CA THR A 275 8.96 3.37 15.54
C THR A 275 10.38 3.86 15.29
N ARG A 276 10.74 5.03 15.81
CA ARG A 276 12.11 5.55 15.72
C ARG A 276 13.11 4.63 16.43
N ALA A 277 12.82 4.22 17.66
CA ALA A 277 13.69 3.33 18.43
C ALA A 277 13.89 1.95 17.77
N VAL A 278 12.84 1.39 17.17
CA VAL A 278 12.90 0.14 16.39
C VAL A 278 13.83 0.29 15.18
N LEU A 279 13.73 1.43 14.47
CA LEU A 279 14.60 1.71 13.32
C LEU A 279 16.06 1.92 13.75
N ASP A 280 16.30 2.65 14.84
CA ASP A 280 17.66 2.89 15.38
C ASP A 280 18.29 1.58 15.90
N ALA A 281 17.51 0.72 16.57
CA ALA A 281 17.97 -0.60 17.03
C ALA A 281 18.30 -1.53 15.86
N HIS A 282 17.47 -1.55 14.82
CA HIS A 282 17.75 -2.31 13.60
C HIS A 282 18.99 -1.81 12.87
N GLY A 283 19.15 -0.48 12.73
CA GLY A 283 20.33 0.13 12.12
C GLY A 283 21.63 -0.15 12.89
N SER A 284 21.53 -0.43 14.19
CA SER A 284 22.65 -0.79 15.06
C SER A 284 22.89 -2.31 15.16
N ASP A 285 22.19 -3.13 14.36
CA ASP A 285 22.18 -4.60 14.41
C ASP A 285 21.93 -5.20 15.81
N LEU A 286 21.18 -4.48 16.65
CA LEU A 286 20.80 -4.95 17.98
C LEU A 286 19.60 -5.89 17.87
N ALA A 287 19.59 -6.94 18.70
CA ALA A 287 18.37 -7.71 18.89
C ALA A 287 17.41 -6.90 19.76
N PHE A 288 16.18 -6.74 19.30
CA PHE A 288 15.16 -6.02 20.03
C PHE A 288 13.84 -6.81 20.07
N GLY A 289 13.16 -6.75 21.20
CA GLY A 289 11.78 -7.19 21.38
C GLY A 289 10.84 -5.98 21.44
N LEU A 290 9.55 -6.20 21.21
CA LEU A 290 8.56 -5.12 21.24
C LEU A 290 7.36 -5.54 22.10
N ARG A 291 6.99 -4.70 23.07
CA ARG A 291 5.81 -4.87 23.91
C ARG A 291 4.80 -3.75 23.66
N LEU A 292 3.65 -4.12 23.10
CA LEU A 292 2.51 -3.22 22.82
C LEU A 292 1.30 -3.69 23.62
N GLY A 293 1.33 -3.51 24.94
CA GLY A 293 0.28 -4.00 25.85
C GLY A 293 0.18 -5.54 25.79
N PRO A 294 -0.92 -6.13 25.27
CA PRO A 294 -1.08 -7.58 25.16
C PRO A 294 -0.21 -8.24 24.09
N THR A 295 0.26 -7.47 23.10
CA THR A 295 1.09 -8.01 22.01
C THR A 295 2.56 -7.94 22.42
N PHE A 296 3.23 -9.09 22.48
CA PHE A 296 4.65 -9.21 22.78
C PHE A 296 5.37 -9.91 21.62
N LEU A 297 6.46 -9.31 21.14
CA LEU A 297 7.35 -9.87 20.14
C LEU A 297 8.70 -10.16 20.79
N ASP A 298 9.13 -11.43 20.73
CA ASP A 298 10.41 -11.86 21.28
C ASP A 298 11.61 -11.14 20.65
N PRO A 299 12.72 -10.95 21.39
CA PRO A 299 13.93 -10.36 20.85
C PRO A 299 14.49 -11.16 19.68
N ALA A 300 14.49 -10.55 18.51
CA ALA A 300 15.06 -11.14 17.30
C ALA A 300 15.78 -10.07 16.47
N ARG A 301 16.49 -10.53 15.44
CA ARG A 301 17.21 -9.68 14.47
C ARG A 301 16.68 -9.89 13.06
N GLY A 302 17.05 -8.98 12.17
CA GLY A 302 16.80 -9.09 10.74
C GLY A 302 15.56 -8.36 10.24
N LYS A 303 15.48 -8.25 8.91
CA LYS A 303 14.46 -7.45 8.19
C LYS A 303 13.03 -7.99 8.39
N GLY A 304 12.86 -9.31 8.49
CA GLY A 304 11.56 -9.92 8.77
C GLY A 304 11.03 -9.56 10.16
N HIS A 305 11.91 -9.40 11.14
CA HIS A 305 11.53 -8.94 12.48
C HIS A 305 11.14 -7.46 12.51
N LEU A 306 11.92 -6.61 11.82
CA LEU A 306 11.59 -5.19 11.64
C LEU A 306 10.18 -5.01 11.05
N ASN A 307 9.88 -5.72 9.96
CA ASN A 307 8.57 -5.61 9.31
C ASN A 307 7.42 -6.03 10.24
N ARG A 308 7.59 -7.13 11.00
CA ARG A 308 6.59 -7.57 12.00
C ARG A 308 6.40 -6.55 13.12
N ALA A 309 7.48 -5.95 13.61
CA ALA A 309 7.42 -4.91 14.63
C ALA A 309 6.69 -3.66 14.12
N LEU A 310 7.00 -3.20 12.90
CA LEU A 310 6.34 -2.08 12.26
C LEU A 310 4.86 -2.36 11.96
N GLU A 311 4.53 -3.59 11.58
CA GLU A 311 3.15 -4.03 11.38
C GLU A 311 2.35 -4.02 12.69
N ALA A 312 2.92 -4.55 13.77
CA ALA A 312 2.30 -4.49 15.10
C ALA A 312 2.06 -3.05 15.56
N LEU A 313 3.03 -2.15 15.34
CA LEU A 313 2.90 -0.71 15.63
C LEU A 313 1.82 -0.03 14.79
N ALA A 314 1.65 -0.44 13.52
CA ALA A 314 0.64 0.12 12.63
C ALA A 314 -0.79 -0.27 13.03
N LEU A 315 -0.98 -1.50 13.51
CA LEU A 315 -2.29 -2.07 13.86
C LEU A 315 -2.70 -1.77 15.31
N HIS A 316 -1.75 -1.38 16.17
CA HIS A 316 -2.04 -1.12 17.57
C HIS A 316 -3.00 0.08 17.77
N GLY A 317 -4.06 -0.16 18.54
CA GLY A 317 -5.10 0.82 18.83
C GLY A 317 -6.08 1.08 17.68
N GLN A 318 -6.03 0.30 16.59
CA GLN A 318 -7.03 0.33 15.53
C GLN A 318 -8.02 -0.84 15.69
N ASN A 319 -9.08 -0.60 16.46
CA ASN A 319 -10.31 -1.39 16.45
C ASN A 319 -11.46 -0.48 16.01
#